data_AF-A0A1G1TMS4-F1
#
_entry.id   AF-A0A1G1TMS4-F1
#
_cell.length_a   1.000
_cell.length_b   1.000
_cell.length_c   1.000
_cell.angle_alpha   90.00
_cell.angle_beta   90.00
_cell.angle_gamma   90.00
#
_symmetry.space_group_name_H-M   'P 1'
#
loop_
_entity.id
_entity.type
_entity.pdbx_description
1 polymer ?
#
loop_
_entity_poly.entity_id
_entity_poly.type
_entity_poly.pdbx_seq_one_letter_code
_entity_poly.pdbx_strand_id
1 'polypeptide(L)'
;MKAANMPENNTPRPANRTGTKSRRGFAAMSPETQRRIASEGGKASHASGRGHRFTAEEARDAGRKGGLVSRRPAKNGPTDYKAAA
;
A
#
# COMPACT_ATOMS: atom_id res chain seq x y z
N MET A 1 29.64 43.20 -35.64
CA MET A 1 29.72 41.74 -35.39
C MET A 1 28.47 41.34 -34.63
N LYS A 2 27.63 40.48 -35.22
CA LYS A 2 26.26 40.17 -34.78
C LYS A 2 26.29 38.91 -33.92
N ALA A 3 26.00 39.02 -32.61
CA ALA A 3 25.75 37.84 -31.78
C ALA A 3 24.32 37.38 -32.05
N ALA A 4 24.18 36.30 -32.81
CA ALA A 4 22.89 35.68 -33.11
C ALA A 4 22.41 34.85 -31.91
N ASN A 5 21.19 35.16 -31.46
CA ASN A 5 20.16 34.27 -30.91
C ASN A 5 20.62 32.95 -30.28
N MET A 6 20.65 32.93 -28.94
CA MET A 6 20.45 31.71 -28.15
C MET A 6 18.96 31.34 -28.17
N PRO A 7 18.56 30.07 -28.38
CA PRO A 7 17.16 29.68 -28.22
C PRO A 7 16.79 29.59 -26.74
N GLU A 8 15.99 30.56 -26.30
CA GLU A 8 15.26 30.54 -25.04
C GLU A 8 14.25 29.38 -25.05
N ASN A 9 14.67 28.19 -24.60
CA ASN A 9 13.74 27.10 -24.31
C ASN A 9 13.04 27.33 -22.96
N ASN A 10 12.30 28.44 -22.85
CA ASN A 10 11.31 28.66 -21.80
C ASN A 10 9.99 28.03 -22.24
N THR A 11 9.96 26.70 -22.33
CA THR A 11 8.67 25.99 -22.41
C THR A 11 8.12 25.89 -20.99
N PRO A 12 6.98 26.53 -20.66
CA PRO A 12 6.36 26.35 -19.37
C PRO A 12 5.98 24.88 -19.23
N ARG A 13 6.63 24.18 -18.29
CA ARG A 13 6.27 22.81 -17.90
C ARG A 13 4.80 22.86 -17.48
N PRO A 14 3.88 22.15 -18.17
CA PRO A 14 2.46 22.33 -17.92
C PRO A 14 2.17 22.01 -16.45
N ALA A 15 1.79 23.06 -15.72
CA ALA A 15 1.41 22.97 -14.33
C ALA A 15 0.21 22.04 -14.21
N ASN A 16 0.41 20.99 -13.41
CA ASN A 16 -0.62 20.24 -12.68
C ASN A 16 -1.96 20.08 -13.41
N ARG A 17 -2.04 19.07 -14.29
CA ARG A 17 -3.33 18.52 -14.69
C ARG A 17 -3.98 17.90 -13.45
N THR A 18 -4.91 18.62 -12.84
CA THR A 18 -5.99 18.10 -12.00
C THR A 18 -6.88 17.19 -12.87
N GLY A 19 -6.32 16.05 -13.28
CA GLY A 19 -6.97 15.02 -14.07
C GLY A 19 -6.88 13.71 -13.30
N THR A 20 -7.99 12.97 -13.29
CA THR A 20 -8.15 11.61 -12.77
C THR A 20 -6.82 10.88 -12.62
N LYS A 21 -6.44 10.53 -11.38
CA LYS A 21 -5.14 9.93 -11.04
C LYS A 21 -4.87 8.74 -11.97
N SER A 22 -4.07 8.98 -13.02
CA SER A 22 -3.65 7.95 -13.96
C SER A 22 -2.82 6.94 -13.18
N ARG A 23 -3.21 5.66 -13.23
CA ARG A 23 -2.42 4.58 -12.65
C ARG A 23 -1.04 4.61 -13.31
N ARG A 24 0.01 4.80 -12.51
CA ARG A 24 1.42 4.85 -12.93
C ARG A 24 2.28 4.13 -11.92
N GLY A 25 3.49 3.72 -12.34
CA GLY A 25 4.44 3.03 -11.48
C GLY A 25 3.85 1.75 -10.90
N PHE A 26 4.04 1.53 -9.59
CA PHE A 26 3.56 0.35 -8.88
C PHE A 26 2.05 0.09 -9.07
N ALA A 27 1.23 1.15 -9.08
CA ALA A 27 -0.22 1.05 -9.25
C ALA A 27 -0.66 0.69 -10.68
N ALA A 28 0.21 0.84 -11.67
CA ALA A 28 -0.04 0.43 -13.05
C ALA A 28 0.37 -1.02 -13.34
N MET A 29 1.18 -1.64 -12.47
CA MET A 29 1.67 -3.00 -12.68
C MET A 29 0.58 -4.05 -12.46
N SER A 30 0.80 -5.26 -12.98
CA SER A 30 -0.09 -6.41 -12.72
C SER A 30 -0.09 -6.80 -11.23
N PRO A 31 -1.20 -7.37 -10.70
CA PRO A 31 -1.28 -7.77 -9.29
C PRO A 31 -0.19 -8.77 -8.87
N GLU A 32 0.24 -9.64 -9.78
CA GLU A 32 1.33 -10.59 -9.54
C GLU A 32 2.67 -9.87 -9.37
N THR A 33 2.96 -8.92 -10.26
CA THR A 33 4.18 -8.11 -10.19
C THR A 33 4.22 -7.28 -8.91
N GLN A 34 3.09 -6.67 -8.53
CA GLN A 34 2.96 -5.93 -7.28
C GLN A 34 3.24 -6.84 -6.07
N ARG A 35 2.64 -8.04 -6.03
CA ARG A 35 2.88 -9.02 -4.95
C ARG A 35 4.33 -9.44 -4.86
N ARG A 36 4.98 -9.71 -6.01
CA ARG A 36 6.39 -10.08 -6.05
C ARG A 36 7.27 -8.98 -5.48
N ILE A 37 7.12 -7.75 -5.97
CA ILE A 37 7.91 -6.59 -5.52
C ILE A 37 7.65 -6.28 -4.04
N ALA A 38 6.39 -6.34 -3.58
CA ALA A 38 6.05 -6.14 -2.16
C ALA A 38 6.69 -7.22 -1.27
N SER A 39 6.64 -8.49 -1.69
CA SER A 39 7.27 -9.61 -0.98
C SER A 39 8.79 -9.43 -0.91
N GLU A 40 9.41 -9.05 -2.02
CA GLU A 40 10.85 -8.82 -2.12
C GLU A 40 11.30 -7.65 -1.25
N GLY A 41 10.57 -6.53 -1.26
CA GLY A 41 10.85 -5.37 -0.40
C GLY A 41 10.74 -5.68 1.09
N GLY A 42 9.75 -6.48 1.51
CA GLY A 42 9.64 -6.95 2.90
C GLY A 42 10.82 -7.83 3.31
N LYS A 43 11.19 -8.80 2.47
CA LYS A 43 12.35 -9.69 2.71
C LYS A 43 13.66 -8.90 2.77
N ALA A 44 13.88 -7.98 1.85
CA ALA A 44 15.08 -7.14 1.80
C ALA A 44 15.19 -6.24 3.04
N SER A 45 14.07 -5.69 3.53
CA SER A 45 14.04 -4.88 4.75
C SER A 45 14.46 -5.66 5.99
N HIS A 46 14.02 -6.92 6.11
CA HIS A 46 14.46 -7.81 7.19
C HIS A 46 15.91 -8.28 7.02
N ALA A 47 16.33 -8.60 5.79
CA ALA A 47 17.68 -9.04 5.49
C ALA A 47 18.73 -7.95 5.74
N SER A 48 18.41 -6.70 5.43
CA SER A 48 19.29 -5.54 5.66
C SER A 48 19.42 -5.11 7.13
N GLY A 49 18.75 -5.78 8.07
CA GLY A 49 18.84 -5.49 9.50
C GLY A 49 18.19 -4.18 9.94
N ARG A 50 17.52 -3.46 9.03
CA ARG A 50 16.78 -2.23 9.33
C ARG A 50 15.38 -2.51 9.88
N GLY A 51 14.86 -3.71 9.64
CA GLY A 51 13.59 -4.18 10.20
C GLY A 51 13.73 -4.66 11.64
N HIS A 52 12.72 -4.39 12.46
CA HIS A 52 12.61 -4.99 13.79
C HIS A 52 12.64 -6.52 13.69
N ARG A 53 13.45 -7.15 14.54
CA ARG A 53 13.60 -8.61 14.59
C ARG A 53 12.73 -9.11 15.73
N PHE A 54 11.56 -9.62 15.39
CA PHE A 54 10.67 -10.22 16.38
C PHE A 54 11.36 -11.42 17.04
N THR A 55 11.36 -11.43 18.37
CA THR A 55 11.64 -12.64 19.12
C THR A 55 10.44 -13.59 18.98
N ALA A 56 10.65 -14.89 19.23
CA ALA A 56 9.56 -15.87 19.18
C ALA A 56 8.43 -15.54 20.18
N GLU A 57 8.78 -14.93 21.31
CA GLU A 57 7.83 -14.47 22.33
C GLU A 57 7.00 -13.29 21.84
N GLU A 58 7.65 -12.27 21.28
CA GLU A 58 6.97 -11.08 20.76
C GLU A 58 6.03 -11.41 19.59
N ALA A 59 6.44 -12.32 18.70
CA ALA A 59 5.59 -12.82 17.62
C ALA A 59 4.33 -13.54 18.15
N ARG A 60 4.46 -14.34 19.21
CA ARG A 60 3.33 -15.02 19.86
C ARG A 60 2.38 -14.03 20.52
N ASP A 61 2.92 -13.02 21.21
CA ASP A 61 2.11 -12.00 21.88
C ASP A 61 1.35 -11.13 20.88
N ALA A 62 2.02 -10.70 19.80
CA ALA A 62 1.39 -10.00 18.69
C ALA A 62 0.29 -10.85 18.03
N GLY A 63 0.56 -12.14 17.79
CA GLY A 63 -0.41 -13.10 17.25
C GLY A 63 -1.62 -13.29 18.18
N ARG A 64 -1.39 -13.45 19.49
CA ARG A 64 -2.45 -13.54 20.50
C ARG A 64 -3.32 -12.31 20.50
N LYS A 65 -2.71 -11.11 20.49
CA LYS A 65 -3.43 -9.82 20.44
C LYS A 65 -4.24 -9.68 19.15
N GLY A 66 -3.67 -10.04 18.00
CA GLY A 66 -4.39 -10.04 16.71
C GLY A 66 -5.58 -11.01 16.70
N GLY A 67 -5.40 -12.22 17.24
CA GLY A 67 -6.47 -13.21 17.37
C GLY A 67 -7.61 -12.74 18.28
N LEU A 68 -7.31 -12.04 19.37
CA LEU A 68 -8.33 -11.45 20.25
C LEU A 68 -9.17 -10.39 19.52
N VAL A 69 -8.54 -9.56 18.69
CA VAL A 69 -9.24 -8.51 17.90
C VAL A 69 -10.07 -9.12 16.77
N SER A 70 -9.55 -10.15 16.09
CA SER A 70 -10.26 -10.86 15.02
C SER A 70 -11.44 -11.68 15.53
N ARG A 71 -11.42 -12.10 16.81
CA ARG A 71 -12.52 -12.83 17.46
C ARG A 71 -13.62 -11.92 18.01
N ARG A 72 -13.73 -10.67 17.55
CA ARG A 72 -14.99 -9.93 17.76
C ARG A 72 -16.10 -10.74 17.10
N PRO A 73 -17.15 -11.14 17.84
CA PRO A 73 -18.25 -11.88 17.24
C PRO A 73 -18.76 -11.06 16.07
N ALA A 74 -18.82 -11.69 14.89
CA ALA A 74 -19.54 -11.11 13.78
C ALA A 74 -20.91 -10.71 14.33
N LYS A 75 -21.25 -9.43 14.19
CA LYS A 75 -22.59 -8.89 14.48
C LYS A 75 -23.60 -9.45 13.47
N ASN A 76 -23.69 -10.77 13.39
CA ASN A 76 -24.85 -11.48 12.93
C ASN A 76 -25.73 -11.58 14.17
N GLY A 77 -26.36 -10.45 14.51
CA GLY A 77 -27.51 -10.50 15.40
C GLY A 77 -28.54 -11.44 14.75
N PRO A 78 -29.26 -12.25 15.55
CA PRO A 78 -30.37 -13.01 15.02
C PRO A 78 -31.33 -11.98 14.42
N THR A 79 -31.44 -12.01 13.10
CA THR A 79 -32.57 -11.46 12.42
C THR A 79 -33.74 -12.34 12.82
N ASP A 80 -34.54 -11.83 13.75
CA ASP A 80 -35.75 -12.45 14.26
C ASP A 80 -36.83 -12.46 13.16
N TYR A 81 -36.60 -13.20 12.08
CA TYR A 81 -37.66 -13.55 11.14
C TYR A 81 -38.32 -14.85 11.61
N LYS A 82 -39.54 -14.70 12.15
CA LYS A 82 -40.60 -15.70 12.41
C LYS A 82 -40.67 -16.33 13.82
N ALA A 83 -41.58 -15.78 14.61
CA ALA A 83 -42.63 -16.53 15.29
C ALA A 83 -43.94 -15.76 14.93
N ALA A 84 -44.87 -16.18 14.06
CA ALA A 84 -45.53 -17.47 13.88
C ALA A 84 -46.14 -18.01 15.19
N ALA A 85 -47.25 -17.40 15.61
CA ALA A 85 -48.46 -18.05 16.13
C ALA A 85 -49.55 -16.99 16.30
#